data_AF-A0A9N9GGS5-F1
#
_entry.id   AF-A0A9N9GGS5-F1
#
_cell.length_a   1.000
_cell.length_b   1.000
_cell.length_c   1.000
_cell.angle_alpha   90.00
_cell.angle_beta   90.00
_cell.angle_gamma   90.00
#
_symmetry.space_group_name_H-M   'P 1'
#
loop_
_entity.id
_entity.type
_entity.pdbx_description
1 polymer ?
#
loop_
_entity_poly.entity_id
_entity_poly.type
_entity_poly.pdbx_seq_one_letter_code
_entity_poly.pdbx_strand_id
1 'polypeptide(L)'
;MAQPKTLLGTMFQDRNKCMRHPMNGNEYFFDRNSEAFYYIMEFYRTGKLTLPNESGKVTYKQLEEELDYFQIPFDKPAVICSSILGIIRNNIDNLISAFEELIIRCCKYFINHIKLELKNNEIHIINDKSDNRHYYDLQDIQKFCSSRFMYDETRVILDNMGKHIEDHLVIRFLDLNLKYESGQNSNGLPFISITFLFENVYKNFN
;
A
#
# COMPACT_ATOMS: atom_id res chain seq x y z
N MET A 1 -11.47 14.99 -17.25
CA MET A 1 -12.93 15.10 -17.50
C MET A 1 -13.31 16.57 -17.43
N ALA A 2 -14.29 17.05 -18.21
CA ALA A 2 -14.71 18.45 -18.11
C ALA A 2 -15.41 18.69 -16.75
N GLN A 3 -15.02 19.75 -16.04
CA GLN A 3 -15.57 20.14 -14.73
C GLN A 3 -16.39 21.44 -14.86
N PRO A 4 -17.52 21.47 -15.59
CA PRO A 4 -18.20 22.72 -15.95
C PRO A 4 -18.88 23.43 -14.77
N LYS A 5 -18.93 22.81 -13.59
CA LYS A 5 -19.60 23.33 -12.39
C LYS A 5 -18.67 24.13 -11.47
N THR A 6 -17.38 24.16 -11.77
CA THR A 6 -16.37 24.88 -10.99
C THR A 6 -16.14 26.26 -11.59
N LEU A 7 -15.48 27.18 -10.85
CA LEU A 7 -15.20 28.52 -11.34
C LEU A 7 -14.32 28.50 -12.59
N LEU A 8 -13.21 27.74 -12.58
CA LEU A 8 -12.31 27.64 -13.73
C LEU A 8 -13.04 27.00 -14.92
N GLY A 9 -13.78 25.91 -14.67
CA GLY A 9 -14.56 25.26 -15.71
C GLY A 9 -15.61 26.17 -16.32
N THR A 10 -16.22 27.06 -15.53
CA THR A 10 -17.19 28.07 -15.95
C THR A 10 -16.51 29.20 -16.73
N MET A 11 -15.40 29.74 -16.25
CA MET A 11 -14.65 30.85 -16.85
C MET A 11 -14.23 30.53 -18.30
N PHE A 12 -13.82 29.28 -18.56
CA PHE A 12 -13.34 28.85 -19.87
C PHE A 12 -14.45 28.35 -20.83
N GLN A 13 -15.73 28.46 -20.46
CA GLN A 13 -16.83 28.15 -21.40
C GLN A 13 -16.96 29.23 -22.48
N ASP A 14 -17.48 28.85 -23.64
CA ASP A 14 -17.68 29.79 -24.75
C ASP A 14 -18.66 30.92 -24.45
N ARG A 15 -19.67 30.65 -23.62
CA ARG A 15 -20.61 31.68 -23.15
C ARG A 15 -19.99 32.72 -22.21
N ASN A 16 -18.84 32.41 -21.61
CA ASN A 16 -18.17 33.24 -20.61
C ASN A 16 -16.86 33.86 -21.13
N LYS A 17 -16.74 34.05 -22.46
CA LYS A 17 -15.57 34.72 -23.09
C LYS A 17 -15.22 36.05 -22.44
N CYS A 18 -16.20 36.80 -21.95
CA CYS A 18 -15.96 38.09 -21.30
C CYS A 18 -15.22 37.99 -19.95
N MET A 19 -15.22 36.81 -19.32
CA MET A 19 -14.47 36.55 -18.07
C MET A 19 -13.01 36.19 -18.32
N ARG A 20 -12.66 35.88 -19.59
CA ARG A 20 -11.30 35.58 -20.00
C ARG A 20 -10.57 36.90 -20.19
N HIS A 21 -9.59 37.16 -19.32
CA HIS A 21 -8.69 38.31 -19.45
C HIS A 21 -7.30 37.84 -19.90
N PRO A 22 -7.12 37.47 -21.19
CA PRO A 22 -5.83 37.00 -21.67
C PRO A 22 -4.82 38.16 -21.72
N MET A 23 -3.59 37.92 -21.26
CA MET A 23 -2.53 38.93 -21.31
C MET A 23 -1.74 38.86 -22.63
N ASN A 24 -1.54 37.67 -23.19
CA ASN A 24 -0.83 37.44 -24.46
C ASN A 24 -1.55 36.41 -25.34
N GLY A 25 -2.78 36.74 -25.76
CA GLY A 25 -3.60 35.87 -26.60
C GLY A 25 -4.25 34.70 -25.84
N ASN A 26 -3.45 33.75 -25.35
CA ASN A 26 -3.92 32.56 -24.62
C ASN A 26 -3.30 32.37 -23.22
N GLU A 27 -2.58 33.37 -22.73
CA GLU A 27 -2.01 33.37 -21.38
C GLU A 27 -2.97 34.01 -20.39
N TYR A 28 -3.19 33.33 -19.26
CA TYR A 28 -4.11 33.75 -18.20
C TYR A 28 -3.35 33.85 -16.88
N PHE A 29 -3.58 34.93 -16.15
CA PHE A 29 -2.98 35.15 -14.85
C PHE A 29 -4.00 34.94 -13.73
N PHE A 30 -3.59 34.20 -12.71
CA PHE A 30 -4.36 33.99 -11.49
C PHE A 30 -3.54 34.48 -10.30
N ASP A 31 -4.05 35.46 -9.57
CA ASP A 31 -3.43 35.98 -8.34
C ASP A 31 -3.75 35.06 -7.15
N ARG A 32 -3.28 33.80 -7.24
CA ARG A 32 -3.59 32.68 -6.34
C ARG A 32 -2.33 31.93 -5.94
N ASN A 33 -2.43 31.06 -4.93
CA ASN A 33 -1.29 30.26 -4.47
C ASN A 33 -0.87 29.22 -5.54
N SER A 34 0.27 29.44 -6.20
CA SER A 34 0.77 28.60 -7.29
C SER A 34 1.07 27.15 -6.87
N GLU A 35 1.56 26.93 -5.65
CA GLU A 35 1.86 25.60 -5.13
C GLU A 35 0.57 24.83 -4.86
N ALA A 36 -0.47 25.48 -4.32
CA ALA A 36 -1.77 24.85 -4.12
C ALA A 36 -2.53 24.64 -5.45
N PHE A 37 -2.31 25.51 -6.43
CA PHE A 37 -2.90 25.41 -7.77
C PHE A 37 -2.52 24.12 -8.51
N TYR A 38 -1.38 23.50 -8.18
CA TYR A 38 -1.02 22.17 -8.67
C TYR A 38 -2.14 21.13 -8.42
N TYR A 39 -2.71 21.09 -7.22
CA TYR A 39 -3.77 20.14 -6.85
C TYR A 39 -5.08 20.44 -7.58
N ILE A 40 -5.37 21.72 -7.80
CA ILE A 40 -6.50 22.18 -8.61
C ILE A 40 -6.37 21.60 -10.02
N MET A 41 -5.21 21.74 -10.66
CA MET A 41 -4.96 21.22 -12.00
C MET A 41 -5.03 19.70 -12.09
N GLU A 42 -4.49 19.00 -11.10
CA GLU A 42 -4.58 17.53 -11.03
C GLU A 42 -6.03 17.03 -10.94
N PHE A 43 -6.90 17.77 -10.24
CA PHE A 43 -8.34 17.49 -10.24
C PHE A 43 -8.98 17.64 -11.63
N TYR A 44 -8.66 18.68 -12.41
CA TYR A 44 -9.18 18.80 -13.79
C TYR A 44 -8.66 17.69 -14.71
N ARG A 45 -7.39 17.28 -14.52
CA ARG A 45 -6.76 16.22 -15.32
C ARG A 45 -7.38 14.85 -15.05
N THR A 46 -7.48 14.48 -13.78
CA THR A 46 -7.82 13.12 -13.34
C THR A 46 -9.27 12.94 -12.91
N GLY A 47 -9.95 14.03 -12.53
CA GLY A 47 -11.24 14.00 -11.85
C GLY A 47 -11.17 13.60 -10.37
N LYS A 48 -9.97 13.42 -9.81
CA LYS A 48 -9.74 13.01 -8.41
C LYS A 48 -9.00 14.11 -7.67
N LEU A 49 -9.41 14.37 -6.44
CA LEU A 49 -8.71 15.28 -5.56
C LEU A 49 -7.74 14.50 -4.67
N THR A 50 -6.49 14.94 -4.64
CA THR A 50 -5.44 14.39 -3.77
C THR A 50 -5.14 15.39 -2.68
N LEU A 51 -4.94 14.92 -1.44
CA LEU A 51 -4.54 15.80 -0.33
C LEU A 51 -3.01 15.95 -0.30
N PRO A 52 -2.51 17.11 0.16
CA PRO A 52 -1.08 17.27 0.42
C PRO A 52 -0.62 16.29 1.51
N ASN A 53 0.60 15.79 1.37
CA ASN A 53 1.26 15.03 2.43
C ASN A 53 1.78 15.99 3.53
N GLU A 54 2.03 15.46 4.74
CA GLU A 54 2.49 16.28 5.88
C GLU A 54 3.86 16.95 5.66
N SER A 55 4.67 16.42 4.73
CA SER A 55 5.97 16.98 4.34
C SER A 55 5.89 17.97 3.16
N GLY A 56 4.69 18.25 2.65
CA GLY A 56 4.48 19.08 1.47
C GLY A 56 4.60 20.59 1.74
N LYS A 57 4.84 21.36 0.68
CA LYS A 57 4.87 22.84 0.73
C LYS A 57 3.50 23.49 0.92
N VAL A 58 2.41 22.73 0.72
CA VAL A 58 1.03 23.21 0.78
C VAL A 58 0.37 22.59 1.99
N THR A 59 -0.11 23.43 2.90
CA THR A 59 -0.92 22.95 4.02
C THR A 59 -2.32 22.60 3.54
N TYR A 60 -2.99 21.72 4.28
CA TYR A 60 -4.38 21.39 4.02
C TYR A 60 -5.29 22.63 3.95
N LYS A 61 -5.09 23.59 4.85
CA LYS A 61 -5.86 24.84 4.90
C LYS A 61 -5.68 25.68 3.64
N GLN A 62 -4.44 25.81 3.14
CA GLN A 62 -4.18 26.53 1.89
C GLN A 62 -4.86 25.86 0.68
N LEU A 63 -4.88 24.52 0.64
CA LEU A 63 -5.62 23.82 -0.41
C LEU A 63 -7.13 24.04 -0.28
N GLU A 64 -7.68 23.98 0.94
CA GLU A 64 -9.10 24.23 1.21
C GLU A 64 -9.53 25.63 0.75
N GLU A 65 -8.72 26.66 1.00
CA GLU A 65 -8.94 28.04 0.53
C GLU A 65 -8.95 28.14 -1.01
N GLU A 66 -8.09 27.40 -1.71
CA GLU A 66 -8.10 27.37 -3.18
C GLU A 66 -9.28 26.56 -3.74
N LEU A 67 -9.66 25.46 -3.11
CA LEU A 67 -10.84 24.67 -3.52
C LEU A 67 -12.12 25.49 -3.40
N ASP A 68 -12.26 26.27 -2.33
CA ASP A 68 -13.38 27.19 -2.13
C ASP A 68 -13.39 28.30 -3.20
N TYR A 69 -12.24 28.95 -3.43
CA TYR A 69 -12.11 29.97 -4.48
C TYR A 69 -12.50 29.44 -5.87
N PHE A 70 -11.98 28.26 -6.24
CA PHE A 70 -12.29 27.64 -7.53
C PHE A 70 -13.64 26.92 -7.58
N GLN A 71 -14.42 26.96 -6.49
CA GLN A 71 -15.72 26.31 -6.37
C GLN A 71 -15.68 24.82 -6.74
N ILE A 72 -14.63 24.13 -6.32
CA ILE A 72 -14.49 22.69 -6.53
C ILE A 72 -15.24 21.97 -5.40
N PRO A 73 -16.26 21.13 -5.71
CA PRO A 73 -16.97 20.38 -4.70
C PRO A 73 -16.01 19.51 -3.90
N PHE A 74 -15.95 19.75 -2.59
CA PHE A 74 -15.04 19.09 -1.69
C PHE A 74 -15.78 18.53 -0.49
N ASP A 75 -15.96 17.21 -0.49
CA ASP A 75 -16.41 16.47 0.68
C ASP A 75 -15.18 16.02 1.48
N LYS A 76 -14.79 16.86 2.45
CA LYS A 76 -13.63 16.66 3.31
C LYS A 76 -13.60 15.28 3.96
N PRO A 77 -14.67 14.82 4.65
CA PRO A 77 -14.76 13.45 5.14
C PRO A 77 -14.50 12.40 4.07
N ALA A 78 -15.18 12.48 2.91
CA ALA A 78 -15.03 11.46 1.86
C ALA A 78 -13.61 11.38 1.30
N VAL A 79 -12.95 12.52 1.08
CA VAL A 79 -11.58 12.56 0.57
C VAL A 79 -10.60 12.03 1.61
N ILE A 80 -10.72 12.41 2.88
CA ILE A 80 -9.88 11.88 3.97
C ILE A 80 -10.05 10.37 4.07
N CYS A 81 -11.29 9.86 4.07
CA CYS A 81 -11.56 8.43 4.07
C CYS A 81 -10.91 7.72 2.88
N SER A 82 -11.01 8.26 1.67
CA SER A 82 -10.39 7.66 0.48
C SER A 82 -8.86 7.58 0.57
N SER A 83 -8.23 8.62 1.12
CA SER A 83 -6.78 8.67 1.34
C SER A 83 -6.34 7.63 2.39
N ILE A 84 -7.06 7.55 3.51
CA ILE A 84 -6.80 6.56 4.56
C ILE A 84 -6.96 5.14 4.02
N LEU A 85 -8.01 4.87 3.24
CA LEU A 85 -8.21 3.57 2.59
C LEU A 85 -7.05 3.24 1.64
N GLY A 86 -6.51 4.24 0.92
CA GLY A 86 -5.33 4.09 0.09
C GLY A 86 -4.09 3.68 0.88
N ILE A 87 -3.84 4.31 2.04
CA ILE A 87 -2.74 3.96 2.94
C ILE A 87 -2.90 2.54 3.48
N ILE A 88 -4.09 2.20 4.00
CA ILE A 88 -4.40 0.86 4.52
C ILE A 88 -4.15 -0.20 3.43
N ARG A 89 -4.67 0.03 2.23
CA ARG A 89 -4.47 -0.87 1.09
C ARG A 89 -3.00 -1.06 0.77
N ASN A 90 -2.23 0.03 0.69
CA ASN A 90 -0.79 -0.04 0.42
C ASN A 90 -0.04 -0.84 1.50
N ASN A 91 -0.41 -0.68 2.77
CA ASN A 91 0.20 -1.43 3.86
C ASN A 91 -0.11 -2.94 3.76
N ILE A 92 -1.34 -3.30 3.38
CA ILE A 92 -1.73 -4.70 3.13
C ILE A 92 -0.96 -5.25 1.93
N ASP A 93 -0.92 -4.51 0.81
CA ASP A 93 -0.22 -4.92 -0.42
C ASP A 93 1.28 -5.11 -0.17
N ASN A 94 1.90 -4.23 0.63
CA ASN A 94 3.31 -4.35 1.06
C ASN A 94 3.54 -5.62 1.90
N LEU A 95 2.64 -5.92 2.85
CA LEU A 95 2.77 -7.10 3.69
C LEU A 95 2.59 -8.40 2.87
N ILE A 96 1.60 -8.44 1.96
CA ILE A 96 1.42 -9.56 1.02
C ILE A 96 2.69 -9.75 0.20
N SER A 97 3.25 -8.67 -0.36
CA SER A 97 4.49 -8.72 -1.14
C SER A 97 5.67 -9.25 -0.32
N ALA A 98 5.75 -8.90 0.97
CA ALA A 98 6.77 -9.42 1.87
C ALA A 98 6.64 -10.94 2.10
N PHE A 99 5.41 -11.45 2.26
CA PHE A 99 5.16 -12.90 2.34
C PHE A 99 5.46 -13.62 1.03
N GLU A 100 5.09 -13.05 -0.12
CA GLU A 100 5.41 -13.63 -1.42
C GLU A 100 6.94 -13.75 -1.62
N GLU A 101 7.69 -12.70 -1.31
CA GLU A 101 9.16 -12.71 -1.38
C GLU A 101 9.78 -13.69 -0.36
N LEU A 102 9.18 -13.82 0.84
CA LEU A 102 9.59 -14.83 1.83
C LEU A 102 9.45 -16.25 1.26
N ILE A 103 8.29 -16.59 0.68
CA ILE A 103 8.03 -17.92 0.12
C ILE A 103 9.00 -18.21 -1.03
N ILE A 104 9.24 -17.23 -1.92
CA ILE A 104 10.20 -17.36 -3.02
C ILE A 104 11.61 -17.66 -2.47
N ARG A 105 12.04 -16.97 -1.41
CA ARG A 105 13.34 -17.23 -0.76
C ARG A 105 13.39 -18.64 -0.18
N CYS A 106 12.37 -19.08 0.54
CA CYS A 106 12.35 -20.44 1.06
C CYS A 106 12.42 -21.48 -0.07
N CYS A 107 11.73 -21.25 -1.19
CA CYS A 107 11.80 -22.11 -2.38
C CYS A 107 13.22 -22.17 -2.96
N LYS A 108 13.91 -21.03 -3.06
CA LYS A 108 15.30 -20.96 -3.53
C LYS A 108 16.25 -21.82 -2.68
N TYR A 109 15.99 -21.90 -1.38
CA TYR A 109 16.79 -22.66 -0.43
C TYR A 109 16.24 -24.05 -0.12
N PHE A 110 15.19 -24.51 -0.82
CA PHE A 110 14.51 -25.78 -0.56
C PHE A 110 14.07 -25.98 0.90
N ILE A 111 13.82 -24.90 1.64
CA ILE A 111 13.30 -24.94 3.01
C ILE A 111 11.81 -25.15 2.91
N ASN A 112 11.24 -26.32 3.23
CA ASN A 112 9.82 -26.65 3.01
C ASN A 112 8.86 -26.17 4.12
N HIS A 113 9.39 -25.67 5.23
CA HIS A 113 8.63 -25.22 6.38
C HIS A 113 9.33 -24.03 7.03
N ILE A 114 8.59 -22.95 7.25
CA ILE A 114 9.07 -21.78 7.99
C ILE A 114 8.04 -21.38 9.03
N LYS A 115 8.51 -21.13 10.25
CA LYS A 115 7.68 -20.63 11.34
C LYS A 115 8.22 -19.27 11.78
N LEU A 116 7.35 -18.27 11.79
CA LEU A 116 7.61 -16.91 12.24
C LEU A 116 6.91 -16.70 13.59
N GLU A 117 7.60 -16.07 14.53
CA GLU A 117 7.04 -15.64 15.81
C GLU A 117 7.22 -14.13 15.96
N LEU A 118 6.14 -13.46 16.32
CA LEU A 118 6.15 -12.03 16.62
C LEU A 118 6.45 -11.89 18.11
N LYS A 119 7.63 -11.35 18.44
CA LYS A 119 8.10 -11.20 19.82
C LYS A 119 9.04 -10.01 19.93
N ASN A 120 8.98 -9.31 21.07
CA ASN A 120 9.89 -8.20 21.40
C ASN A 120 10.01 -7.13 20.30
N ASN A 121 8.89 -6.76 19.68
CA ASN A 121 8.86 -5.82 18.55
C ASN A 121 9.65 -6.27 17.31
N GLU A 122 9.92 -7.56 17.18
CA GLU A 122 10.60 -8.16 16.04
C GLU A 122 9.86 -9.42 15.57
N ILE A 123 10.24 -9.86 14.37
CA ILE A 123 9.79 -11.13 13.80
C ILE A 123 10.97 -12.08 13.76
N HIS A 124 10.82 -13.20 14.44
CA HIS A 124 11.86 -14.22 14.56
C HIS A 124 11.45 -15.50 13.84
N ILE A 125 12.39 -16.09 13.12
CA ILE A 125 12.23 -17.43 12.58
C ILE A 125 12.49 -18.43 13.70
N ILE A 126 11.50 -19.28 13.96
CA ILE A 126 11.66 -20.46 14.81
C ILE A 126 12.11 -21.61 13.91
N ASN A 127 13.36 -22.04 14.08
CA ASN A 127 13.85 -23.27 13.46
C ASN A 127 13.95 -24.40 14.49
N ASP A 128 13.72 -25.62 14.05
CA ASP A 128 14.11 -26.80 14.79
C ASP A 128 15.65 -26.88 14.79
N LYS A 129 16.25 -26.81 15.98
CA LYS A 129 17.71 -26.76 16.17
C LYS A 129 18.43 -28.02 15.65
N SER A 130 17.69 -29.05 15.26
CA SER A 130 18.24 -30.32 14.77
C SER A 130 18.63 -30.30 13.28
N ASP A 131 18.16 -29.35 12.47
CA ASP A 131 18.49 -29.27 11.04
C ASP A 131 19.45 -28.11 10.71
N ASN A 132 20.75 -28.41 10.73
CA ASN A 132 21.81 -27.45 10.40
C ASN A 132 22.02 -27.22 8.89
N ARG A 133 21.28 -27.93 8.01
CA ARG A 133 21.52 -27.85 6.55
C ARG A 133 21.27 -26.46 5.95
N HIS A 134 20.41 -25.67 6.61
CA HIS A 134 19.99 -24.34 6.14
C HIS A 134 20.44 -23.20 7.05
N TYR A 135 21.47 -23.39 7.89
CA TYR A 135 21.83 -22.39 8.91
C TYR A 135 22.10 -21.00 8.32
N TYR A 136 22.91 -20.90 7.26
CA TYR A 136 23.21 -19.62 6.60
C TYR A 136 21.99 -19.06 5.85
N ASP A 137 21.20 -19.92 5.23
CA ASP A 137 20.00 -19.52 4.49
C ASP A 137 18.96 -18.94 5.45
N LEU A 138 18.78 -19.53 6.62
CA LEU A 138 17.88 -19.03 7.67
C LEU A 138 18.37 -17.70 8.25
N GLN A 139 19.68 -17.45 8.30
CA GLN A 139 20.19 -16.12 8.68
C GLN A 139 19.88 -15.06 7.62
N ASP A 140 20.01 -15.38 6.33
CA ASP A 140 19.60 -14.47 5.24
C ASP A 140 18.10 -14.18 5.31
N ILE A 141 17.27 -15.23 5.48
CA ILE A 141 15.82 -15.07 5.61
C ILE A 141 15.47 -14.27 6.87
N GLN A 142 16.16 -14.49 7.99
CA GLN A 142 15.93 -13.71 9.21
C GLN A 142 16.24 -12.23 8.98
N LYS A 143 17.36 -11.91 8.32
CA LYS A 143 17.71 -10.53 7.97
C LYS A 143 16.68 -9.90 7.03
N PHE A 144 16.21 -10.66 6.06
CA PHE A 144 15.10 -10.26 5.19
C PHE A 144 13.84 -9.94 6.01
N CYS A 145 13.41 -10.84 6.90
CA CYS A 145 12.23 -10.64 7.73
C CYS A 145 12.33 -9.37 8.57
N SER A 146 13.45 -9.17 9.26
CA SER A 146 13.69 -7.97 10.07
C SER A 146 13.67 -6.67 9.25
N SER A 147 13.97 -6.72 7.95
CA SER A 147 13.97 -5.53 7.08
C SER A 147 12.64 -5.23 6.39
N ARG A 148 11.76 -6.23 6.26
CA ARG A 148 10.53 -6.11 5.46
C ARG A 148 9.27 -6.09 6.29
N PHE A 149 9.27 -6.75 7.44
CA PHE A 149 8.11 -6.81 8.29
C PHE A 149 8.29 -5.85 9.47
N MET A 150 7.53 -4.76 9.45
CA MET A 150 7.45 -3.86 10.60
C MET A 150 6.47 -4.44 11.61
N TYR A 151 6.91 -4.61 12.86
CA TYR A 151 6.18 -5.42 13.86
C TYR A 151 4.75 -4.93 14.11
N ASP A 152 4.57 -3.63 14.37
CA ASP A 152 3.26 -3.09 14.74
C ASP A 152 2.27 -3.15 13.58
N GLU A 153 2.68 -2.73 12.37
CA GLU A 153 1.84 -2.85 11.18
C GLU A 153 1.52 -4.32 10.86
N THR A 154 2.51 -5.20 10.92
CA THR A 154 2.34 -6.62 10.62
C THR A 154 1.35 -7.26 11.59
N ARG A 155 1.51 -7.03 12.89
CA ARG A 155 0.62 -7.58 13.92
C ARG A 155 -0.82 -7.13 13.71
N VAL A 156 -1.04 -5.83 13.55
CA VAL A 156 -2.39 -5.28 13.37
C VAL A 156 -3.04 -5.80 12.09
N ILE A 157 -2.30 -5.88 10.99
CA ILE A 157 -2.85 -6.40 9.73
C ILE A 157 -3.18 -7.89 9.86
N LEU A 158 -2.31 -8.70 10.47
CA LEU A 158 -2.58 -10.13 10.65
C LEU A 158 -3.78 -10.40 11.55
N ASP A 159 -3.94 -9.65 12.64
CA ASP A 159 -5.08 -9.81 13.56
C ASP A 159 -6.43 -9.54 12.87
N ASN A 160 -6.46 -8.63 11.89
CA ASN A 160 -7.69 -8.22 11.21
C ASN A 160 -7.91 -8.87 9.84
N MET A 161 -6.83 -9.18 9.13
CA MET A 161 -6.83 -9.56 7.70
C MET A 161 -6.05 -10.86 7.44
N GLY A 162 -5.62 -11.58 8.48
CA GLY A 162 -4.79 -12.79 8.35
C GLY A 162 -5.41 -13.84 7.43
N LYS A 163 -6.74 -14.05 7.50
CA LYS A 163 -7.44 -15.00 6.63
C LYS A 163 -7.42 -14.58 5.16
N HIS A 164 -7.53 -13.29 4.86
CA HIS A 164 -7.42 -12.78 3.48
C HIS A 164 -6.00 -12.96 2.93
N ILE A 165 -4.98 -12.76 3.76
CA ILE A 165 -3.58 -12.99 3.38
C ILE A 165 -3.35 -14.48 3.12
N GLU A 166 -3.82 -15.35 4.02
CA GLU A 166 -3.81 -16.80 3.83
C GLU A 166 -4.41 -17.20 2.49
N ASP A 167 -5.65 -16.79 2.23
CA ASP A 167 -6.37 -17.17 1.00
C ASP A 167 -5.63 -16.68 -0.25
N HIS A 168 -5.10 -15.45 -0.23
CA HIS A 168 -4.28 -14.91 -1.32
C HIS A 168 -3.04 -15.76 -1.56
N LEU A 169 -2.27 -16.09 -0.52
CA LEU A 169 -1.02 -16.85 -0.64
C LEU A 169 -1.28 -18.29 -1.09
N VAL A 170 -2.31 -18.95 -0.57
CA VAL A 170 -2.69 -20.32 -0.96
C VAL A 170 -3.06 -20.38 -2.44
N ILE A 171 -3.84 -19.42 -2.93
CA ILE A 171 -4.22 -19.33 -4.35
C ILE A 171 -2.98 -19.03 -5.21
N ARG A 172 -2.13 -18.10 -4.77
CA ARG A 172 -0.95 -17.65 -5.51
C ARG A 172 0.10 -18.74 -5.67
N PHE A 173 0.26 -19.59 -4.67
CA PHE A 173 1.27 -20.67 -4.62
C PHE A 173 0.63 -22.06 -4.63
N LEU A 174 -0.45 -22.25 -5.39
CA LEU A 174 -1.21 -23.50 -5.45
C LEU A 174 -0.34 -24.71 -5.83
N ASP A 175 0.60 -24.53 -6.75
CA ASP A 175 1.51 -25.59 -7.21
C ASP A 175 2.44 -26.10 -6.09
N LEU A 176 2.67 -25.30 -5.05
CA LEU A 176 3.44 -25.68 -3.88
C LEU A 176 2.60 -26.36 -2.80
N ASN A 177 1.28 -26.50 -3.00
CA ASN A 177 0.33 -26.98 -2.00
C ASN A 177 0.52 -26.27 -0.65
N LEU A 178 0.62 -24.94 -0.71
CA LEU A 178 0.94 -24.10 0.43
C LEU A 178 -0.11 -24.26 1.53
N LYS A 179 0.36 -24.47 2.76
CA LYS A 179 -0.43 -24.40 3.98
C LYS A 179 0.04 -23.24 4.83
N TYR A 180 -0.90 -22.42 5.26
CA TYR A 180 -0.66 -21.30 6.15
C TYR A 180 -1.45 -21.53 7.43
N GLU A 181 -0.80 -21.35 8.57
CA GLU A 181 -1.42 -21.46 9.88
C GLU A 181 -1.01 -20.26 10.72
N SER A 182 -1.99 -19.57 11.30
CA SER A 182 -1.75 -18.50 12.27
C SER A 182 -2.36 -18.86 13.62
N GLY A 183 -1.68 -18.50 14.71
CA GLY A 183 -2.19 -18.74 16.05
C GLY A 183 -1.33 -18.12 17.13
N GLN A 184 -1.51 -18.61 18.36
CA GLN A 184 -0.68 -18.24 19.51
C GLN A 184 0.07 -19.45 20.02
N ASN A 185 1.34 -19.26 20.40
CA ASN A 185 2.13 -20.31 21.02
C ASN A 185 1.69 -20.51 22.49
N SER A 186 2.32 -21.45 23.20
CA SER A 186 2.04 -21.73 24.63
C SER A 186 2.21 -20.52 25.54
N ASN A 187 2.98 -19.52 25.12
CA ASN A 187 3.25 -18.28 25.85
C ASN A 187 2.35 -17.12 25.40
N GLY A 188 1.36 -17.39 24.54
CA GLY A 188 0.46 -16.37 23.98
C GLY A 188 1.06 -15.51 22.88
N LEU A 189 2.28 -15.81 22.39
CA LEU A 189 2.91 -15.03 21.33
C LEU A 189 2.32 -15.41 19.97
N PRO A 190 1.95 -14.42 19.13
CA PRO A 190 1.48 -14.68 17.78
C PRO A 190 2.55 -15.38 16.95
N PHE A 191 2.13 -16.40 16.20
CA PHE A 191 2.99 -17.07 15.23
C PHE A 191 2.27 -17.28 13.91
N ILE A 192 3.08 -17.43 12.87
CA ILE A 192 2.67 -17.84 11.54
C ILE A 192 3.53 -19.04 11.15
N SER A 193 2.92 -20.07 10.61
CA SER A 193 3.59 -21.22 10.03
C SER A 193 3.22 -21.34 8.57
N ILE A 194 4.21 -21.49 7.70
CA ILE A 194 4.03 -21.69 6.27
C ILE A 194 4.74 -22.97 5.88
N THR A 195 3.99 -23.91 5.32
CA THR A 195 4.49 -25.21 4.85
C THR A 195 4.19 -25.37 3.36
N PHE A 196 5.08 -26.02 2.62
CA PHE A 196 4.91 -26.29 1.20
C PHE A 196 5.53 -27.64 0.81
N LEU A 197 5.10 -28.16 -0.33
CA LEU A 197 5.46 -29.47 -0.85
C LEU A 197 6.04 -29.33 -2.25
N PHE A 198 7.35 -29.52 -2.38
CA PHE A 198 8.05 -29.43 -3.67
C PHE A 198 7.74 -30.59 -4.64
N GLU A 199 7.14 -31.67 -4.15
CA GLU A 199 6.81 -32.86 -4.97
C GLU A 199 5.91 -32.53 -6.17
N ASN A 200 5.07 -31.51 -6.05
CA ASN A 200 4.20 -31.07 -7.16
C ASN A 200 4.95 -30.25 -8.22
N VAL A 201 6.07 -29.61 -7.87
CA VAL A 201 6.89 -28.86 -8.84
C VAL A 201 7.47 -29.81 -9.89
N TYR A 202 7.86 -31.02 -9.49
CA TYR A 202 8.36 -32.07 -10.39
C TYR A 202 7.30 -32.63 -11.34
N LYS A 203 6.01 -32.60 -10.97
CA LYS A 203 4.93 -33.11 -11.83
C LYS A 203 4.70 -32.25 -13.07
N ASN A 204 5.10 -30.98 -13.05
CA ASN A 204 4.96 -30.04 -14.17
C ASN A 204 6.11 -30.13 -15.19
N PHE A 205 7.10 -31.00 -14.98
CA PHE A 205 8.22 -31.22 -15.91
C PHE A 205 8.05 -32.46 -16.81
N ASN A 206 6.98 -33.22 -16.63
CA ASN A 206 6.62 -34.40 -17.45
C ASN A 206 5.35 -34.15 -18.25
#